data_AF-A0A7D9DB87-F1
#
_entry.id   AF-A0A7D9DB87-F1
#
_cell.length_a   1.000
_cell.length_b   1.000
_cell.length_c   1.000
_cell.angle_alpha   90.00
_cell.angle_beta   90.00
_cell.angle_gamma   90.00
#
_symmetry.space_group_name_H-M   'P 1'
#
loop_
_entity.id
_entity.type
_entity.pdbx_description
1 polymer ?
#
loop_
_entity_poly.entity_id
_entity_poly.type
_entity_poly.pdbx_seq_one_letter_code
_entity_poly.pdbx_strand_id
1 'polypeptide(L)'
;MFVTGDGAKCHQVGCGCQFTNQSGTYEISMEALKEPGTYYVVSGTYWTYYINPCYAFTMPKSDCKDVTMCQKGGNVFFAVANDEIEAFSPFINENSPVTVTYRAIQQGGIGRQMIINLKCGKSDIPPTKVIVGGGSDPLTYTLEIVSPLLCPHQRQKSGGSSSGLSTRKKHNNQRNL
;
A
#
# COMPACT_ATOMS: atom_id res chain seq x y z
N MET A 1 13.16 32.68 -2.43
CA MET A 1 11.92 32.14 -3.03
C MET A 1 11.47 31.00 -2.13
N PHE A 2 10.49 31.26 -1.27
CA PHE A 2 10.01 30.27 -0.30
C PHE A 2 9.02 29.35 -1.02
N VAL A 3 9.39 28.08 -1.22
CA VAL A 3 8.42 27.06 -1.63
C VAL A 3 7.60 26.76 -0.38
N THR A 4 6.37 27.27 -0.32
CA THR A 4 5.40 26.84 0.70
C THR A 4 5.20 25.34 0.53
N GLY A 5 5.48 24.58 1.59
CA GLY A 5 5.45 23.13 1.62
C GLY A 5 4.04 22.55 1.60
N ASP A 6 3.21 23.00 0.66
CA ASP A 6 1.87 22.45 0.48
C ASP A 6 2.01 21.15 -0.34
N GLY A 7 2.00 20.02 0.38
CA GLY A 7 2.06 18.70 -0.24
C GLY A 7 0.92 18.48 -1.24
N ALA A 8 1.17 17.68 -2.27
CA ALA A 8 0.16 17.33 -3.26
C ALA A 8 -0.88 16.39 -2.62
N LYS A 9 -2.17 16.72 -2.76
CA LYS A 9 -3.26 15.88 -2.27
C LYS A 9 -3.20 14.51 -2.94
N CYS A 10 -3.15 13.45 -2.12
CA CYS A 10 -3.23 12.09 -2.63
C CYS A 10 -4.69 11.63 -2.67
N HIS A 11 -5.13 11.21 -3.85
CA HIS A 11 -6.43 10.62 -4.10
C HIS A 11 -6.27 9.10 -4.11
N GLN A 12 -7.04 8.39 -3.30
CA GLN A 12 -6.99 6.93 -3.28
C GLN A 12 -7.36 6.36 -4.65
N VAL A 13 -6.53 5.44 -5.15
CA VAL A 13 -6.78 4.66 -6.36
C VAL A 13 -6.40 3.21 -6.04
N GLY A 14 -7.41 2.34 -5.97
CA GLY A 14 -7.23 0.98 -5.49
C GLY A 14 -6.59 0.95 -4.10
N CYS A 15 -5.47 0.25 -4.01
CA CYS A 15 -4.66 0.07 -2.81
C CYS A 15 -3.44 1.02 -2.78
N GLY A 16 -3.56 2.13 -3.50
CA GLY A 16 -2.53 3.14 -3.61
C GLY A 16 -3.14 4.52 -3.59
N CYS A 17 -2.31 5.50 -3.92
CA CYS A 17 -2.78 6.85 -4.11
C CYS A 17 -2.10 7.52 -5.30
N GLN A 18 -2.88 8.40 -5.93
CA GLN A 18 -2.48 9.18 -7.07
C GLN A 18 -2.44 10.65 -6.68
N PHE A 19 -1.40 11.36 -7.12
CA PHE A 19 -1.29 12.80 -6.93
C PHE A 19 -0.78 13.46 -8.21
N THR A 20 -1.10 14.74 -8.39
CA THR A 20 -0.65 15.52 -9.54
C THR A 20 0.15 16.72 -9.06
N ASN A 21 1.31 16.93 -9.67
CA ASN A 21 2.13 18.12 -9.48
C ASN A 21 2.41 18.78 -10.84
N GLN A 22 3.28 19.80 -10.87
CA GLN A 22 3.62 20.52 -12.11
C GLN A 22 4.29 19.63 -13.18
N SER A 23 4.90 18.52 -12.79
CA SER A 23 5.60 17.58 -13.70
C SER A 23 4.70 16.48 -14.26
N GLY A 24 3.52 16.27 -13.66
CA GLY A 24 2.54 15.30 -14.14
C GLY A 24 1.80 14.60 -13.00
N THR A 25 1.16 13.49 -13.37
CA THR A 25 0.40 12.65 -12.45
C THR A 25 1.20 11.40 -12.10
N TYR A 26 1.31 11.14 -10.80
CA TYR A 26 2.13 10.08 -10.22
C TYR A 26 1.28 9.17 -9.36
N GLU A 27 1.74 7.94 -9.16
CA GLU A 27 1.09 6.93 -8.34
C GLU A 27 2.08 6.24 -7.42
N ILE A 28 1.61 5.93 -6.22
CA ILE A 28 2.24 5.05 -5.24
C ILE A 28 1.25 3.90 -5.03
N SER A 29 1.70 2.64 -5.16
CA SER A 29 0.84 1.47 -5.01
C SER A 29 1.44 0.47 -4.03
N MET A 30 0.60 -0.11 -3.17
CA MET A 30 0.98 -1.19 -2.25
C MET A 30 0.73 -2.59 -2.83
N GLU A 31 0.11 -2.70 -4.02
CA GLU A 31 -0.30 -3.98 -4.62
C GLU A 31 0.85 -4.96 -4.82
N ALA A 32 2.03 -4.46 -5.19
CA ALA A 32 3.20 -5.28 -5.42
C ALA A 32 3.97 -5.65 -4.13
N LEU A 33 3.62 -5.08 -2.98
CA LEU A 33 4.32 -5.38 -1.73
C LEU A 33 4.11 -6.85 -1.32
N LYS A 34 2.87 -7.34 -1.46
CA LYS A 34 2.50 -8.66 -0.96
C LYS A 34 1.36 -9.27 -1.77
N GLU A 35 1.46 -10.57 -2.04
CA GLU A 35 0.45 -11.29 -2.82
C GLU A 35 -0.89 -11.41 -2.06
N PRO A 36 -2.03 -11.40 -2.77
CA PRO A 36 -3.35 -11.63 -2.18
C PRO A 36 -3.40 -12.93 -1.34
N GLY A 37 -4.06 -12.87 -0.18
CA GLY A 37 -4.21 -14.01 0.73
C GLY A 37 -2.94 -14.38 1.51
N THR A 38 -1.82 -13.70 1.29
CA THR A 38 -0.58 -13.89 2.07
C THR A 38 -0.38 -12.74 3.06
N TYR A 39 0.58 -12.85 3.98
CA TYR A 39 0.87 -11.80 4.96
C TYR A 39 2.35 -11.83 5.38
N TYR A 40 2.84 -10.71 5.89
CA TYR A 40 4.05 -10.62 6.70
C TYR A 40 3.76 -11.08 8.12
N VAL A 41 4.79 -11.56 8.81
CA VAL A 41 4.74 -11.91 10.22
C VAL A 41 5.73 -11.03 10.96
N VAL A 42 5.24 -10.27 11.94
CA VAL A 42 6.04 -9.33 12.72
C VAL A 42 5.91 -9.69 14.20
N SER A 43 7.03 -10.07 14.80
CA SER A 43 7.07 -10.42 16.23
C SER A 43 7.23 -9.17 17.08
N GLY A 44 6.28 -8.94 17.99
CA GLY A 44 6.43 -8.01 19.10
C GLY A 44 6.78 -8.75 20.41
N THR A 45 6.90 -8.00 21.51
CA THR A 45 7.25 -8.58 22.82
C THR A 45 6.19 -9.55 23.35
N TYR A 46 4.92 -9.24 23.16
CA TYR A 46 3.79 -10.05 23.64
C TYR A 46 2.85 -10.53 22.52
N TRP A 47 2.86 -9.83 21.38
CA TRP A 47 1.94 -10.05 20.27
C TRP A 47 2.72 -10.40 19.02
N THR A 48 2.19 -11.32 18.22
CA THR A 48 2.60 -11.54 16.84
C THR A 48 1.59 -10.87 15.92
N TYR A 49 2.05 -10.09 14.95
CA TYR A 49 1.22 -9.39 13.99
C TYR A 49 1.34 -10.03 12.61
N TYR A 50 0.19 -10.23 11.97
CA TYR A 50 0.06 -10.72 10.60
C TYR A 50 -0.47 -9.58 9.77
N ILE A 51 0.26 -9.15 8.75
CA ILE A 51 0.00 -7.91 8.04
C ILE A 51 0.05 -8.13 6.53
N ASN A 52 -0.99 -7.75 5.81
CA ASN A 52 -0.95 -7.51 4.38
C ASN A 52 -1.37 -6.05 4.17
N PRO A 53 -0.48 -5.18 3.67
CA PRO A 53 -0.75 -3.76 3.54
C PRO A 53 -1.73 -3.44 2.41
N CYS A 54 -2.31 -4.44 1.75
CA CYS A 54 -3.09 -4.18 0.56
C CYS A 54 -4.30 -5.08 0.38
N TYR A 55 -4.11 -6.38 0.54
CA TYR A 55 -5.15 -7.36 0.31
C TYR A 55 -5.61 -7.94 1.63
N ALA A 56 -6.92 -8.03 1.80
CA ALA A 56 -7.48 -8.75 2.92
C ALA A 56 -7.08 -10.23 2.89
N PHE A 57 -6.90 -10.82 4.07
CA PHE A 57 -6.67 -12.23 4.26
C PHE A 57 -7.53 -12.78 5.40
N THR A 58 -7.70 -14.10 5.42
CA THR A 58 -8.41 -14.80 6.48
C THR A 58 -7.50 -15.86 7.09
N MET A 59 -7.38 -15.85 8.41
CA MET A 59 -6.66 -16.89 9.13
C MET A 59 -7.62 -18.00 9.56
N PRO A 60 -7.35 -19.28 9.22
CA PRO A 60 -8.18 -20.39 9.65
C PRO A 60 -8.23 -20.49 11.19
N LYS A 61 -9.42 -20.79 11.72
CA LYS A 61 -9.66 -21.01 13.16
C LYS A 61 -9.28 -19.80 14.04
N SER A 62 -9.52 -18.59 13.56
CA SER A 62 -9.35 -17.36 14.33
C SER A 62 -10.48 -16.36 14.07
N ASP A 63 -10.47 -15.26 14.83
CA ASP A 63 -11.38 -14.12 14.64
C ASP A 63 -10.92 -13.17 13.53
N CYS A 64 -9.80 -13.47 12.86
CA CYS A 64 -9.24 -12.65 11.80
C CYS A 64 -9.74 -13.12 10.44
N LYS A 65 -10.88 -12.56 10.03
CA LYS A 65 -11.54 -12.81 8.75
C LYS A 65 -11.61 -11.52 7.95
N ASP A 66 -11.16 -11.59 6.70
CA ASP A 66 -11.17 -10.45 5.78
C ASP A 66 -10.45 -9.21 6.36
N VAL A 67 -9.24 -9.43 6.88
CA VAL A 67 -8.44 -8.41 7.55
C VAL A 67 -7.15 -8.12 6.79
N THR A 68 -6.65 -6.88 6.87
CA THR A 68 -5.28 -6.51 6.45
C THR A 68 -4.29 -6.60 7.62
N MET A 69 -4.80 -6.60 8.85
CA MET A 69 -3.97 -6.84 10.03
C MET A 69 -4.69 -7.65 11.10
N CYS A 70 -3.98 -8.64 11.62
CA CYS A 70 -4.39 -9.48 12.73
C CYS A 70 -3.29 -9.50 13.79
N GLN A 71 -3.64 -9.46 15.07
CA GLN A 71 -2.69 -9.70 16.16
C GLN A 71 -3.02 -11.01 16.88
N LYS A 72 -2.00 -11.70 17.37
CA LYS A 72 -2.11 -12.95 18.13
C LYS A 72 -1.30 -12.89 19.41
N GLY A 73 -1.89 -13.30 20.52
CA GLY A 73 -1.23 -13.47 21.81
C GLY A 73 -1.69 -14.78 22.46
N GLY A 74 -0.75 -15.70 22.71
CA GLY A 74 -1.10 -17.07 23.10
C GLY A 74 -2.00 -17.73 22.05
N ASN A 75 -3.21 -18.15 22.44
CA ASN A 75 -4.22 -18.75 21.56
C ASN A 75 -5.31 -17.78 21.12
N VAL A 76 -5.20 -16.49 21.47
CA VAL A 76 -6.22 -15.48 21.17
C VAL A 76 -5.78 -14.66 19.97
N PHE A 77 -6.74 -14.34 19.10
CA PHE A 77 -6.56 -13.50 17.93
C PHE A 77 -7.46 -12.28 18.01
N PHE A 78 -7.00 -11.15 17.52
CA PHE A 78 -7.82 -9.95 17.38
C PHE A 78 -7.63 -9.39 15.98
N ALA A 79 -8.74 -9.10 15.32
CA ALA A 79 -8.73 -8.30 14.11
C ALA A 79 -8.24 -6.90 14.47
N VAL A 80 -7.43 -6.28 13.62
CA VAL A 80 -6.89 -4.92 13.85
C VAL A 80 -7.36 -3.94 12.78
N ALA A 81 -7.39 -4.36 11.52
CA ALA A 81 -7.89 -3.56 10.40
C ALA A 81 -8.39 -4.47 9.26
N ASN A 82 -9.37 -3.98 8.49
CA ASN A 82 -9.75 -4.52 7.18
C ASN A 82 -9.03 -3.74 6.06
N ASP A 83 -9.39 -3.99 4.80
CA ASP A 83 -8.79 -3.32 3.63
C ASP A 83 -9.42 -1.95 3.32
N GLU A 84 -10.29 -1.45 4.19
CA GLU A 84 -10.87 -0.12 4.03
C GLU A 84 -9.87 0.97 4.44
N ILE A 85 -9.28 1.61 3.43
CA ILE A 85 -8.47 2.81 3.63
C ILE A 85 -9.39 4.00 3.88
N GLU A 86 -9.12 4.72 4.98
CA GLU A 86 -9.83 5.95 5.34
C GLU A 86 -9.21 7.17 4.68
N ALA A 87 -7.87 7.25 4.69
CA ALA A 87 -7.16 8.40 4.13
C ALA A 87 -5.72 8.08 3.75
N PHE A 88 -5.20 8.88 2.82
CA PHE A 88 -3.77 9.05 2.56
C PHE A 88 -3.36 10.46 2.99
N SER A 89 -2.19 10.60 3.59
CA SER A 89 -1.58 11.92 3.79
C SER A 89 -1.23 12.56 2.44
N PRO A 90 -1.10 13.90 2.38
CA PRO A 90 -0.51 14.55 1.22
C PRO A 90 0.89 14.01 0.93
N PHE A 91 1.23 13.92 -0.35
CA PHE A 91 2.60 13.64 -0.78
C PHE A 91 3.42 14.94 -0.71
N ILE A 92 4.49 14.94 0.09
CA ILE A 92 5.36 16.11 0.22
C ILE A 92 6.56 16.00 -0.73
N ASN A 93 7.32 14.91 -0.61
CA ASN A 93 8.46 14.57 -1.45
C ASN A 93 8.82 13.09 -1.24
N GLU A 94 9.76 12.58 -2.03
CA GLU A 94 10.21 11.18 -2.01
C GLU A 94 10.88 10.72 -0.69
N ASN A 95 11.37 11.66 0.12
CA ASN A 95 11.99 11.36 1.41
C ASN A 95 11.01 11.40 2.59
N SER A 96 9.84 12.00 2.38
CA SER A 96 8.76 12.06 3.36
C SER A 96 7.86 10.84 3.22
N PRO A 97 7.49 10.16 4.33
CA PRO A 97 6.58 9.04 4.24
C PRO A 97 5.19 9.50 3.81
N VAL A 98 4.52 8.67 3.01
CA VAL A 98 3.06 8.79 2.83
C VAL A 98 2.40 7.93 3.90
N THR A 99 1.61 8.55 4.76
CA THR A 99 0.86 7.85 5.80
C THR A 99 -0.47 7.37 5.24
N VAL A 100 -0.75 6.09 5.39
CA VAL A 100 -2.03 5.46 5.10
C VAL A 100 -2.74 5.18 6.41
N THR A 101 -3.95 5.71 6.54
CA THR A 101 -4.82 5.45 7.69
C THR A 101 -5.93 4.52 7.24
N TYR A 102 -6.04 3.37 7.89
CA TYR A 102 -7.15 2.44 7.69
C TYR A 102 -8.31 2.81 8.59
N ARG A 103 -9.53 2.50 8.14
CA ARG A 103 -10.73 2.71 8.96
C ARG A 103 -10.61 1.89 10.24
N ALA A 104 -10.93 2.52 11.37
CA ALA A 104 -10.94 1.81 12.64
C ALA A 104 -12.03 0.73 12.66
N ILE A 105 -11.69 -0.48 13.12
CA ILE A 105 -12.68 -1.53 13.37
C ILE A 105 -13.04 -1.55 14.85
N GLN A 106 -14.30 -1.86 15.15
CA GLN A 106 -14.82 -1.95 16.51
C GLN A 106 -15.02 -3.42 16.88
N GLN A 107 -14.28 -3.91 17.88
CA GLN A 107 -14.40 -5.30 18.36
C GLN A 107 -14.35 -5.33 19.88
N GLY A 108 -15.45 -5.80 20.49
CA GLY A 108 -15.57 -5.90 21.95
C GLY A 108 -15.58 -4.55 22.66
N GLY A 109 -16.11 -3.50 22.03
CA GLY A 109 -16.12 -2.14 22.59
C GLY A 109 -14.78 -1.42 22.55
N ILE A 110 -13.79 -1.96 21.82
CA ILE A 110 -12.48 -1.35 21.62
C ILE A 110 -12.29 -1.13 20.12
N GLY A 111 -12.02 0.13 19.76
CA GLY A 111 -11.58 0.53 18.43
C GLY A 111 -10.12 0.18 18.22
N ARG A 112 -9.80 -0.33 17.03
CA ARG A 112 -8.42 -0.57 16.59
C ARG A 112 -8.23 0.06 15.24
N GLN A 113 -7.13 0.80 15.08
CA GLN A 113 -6.79 1.48 13.83
C GLN A 113 -5.38 1.13 13.41
N MET A 114 -5.21 0.76 12.14
CA MET A 114 -3.89 0.57 11.54
C MET A 114 -3.45 1.84 10.80
N ILE A 115 -2.20 2.22 11.02
CA ILE A 115 -1.52 3.30 10.31
C ILE A 115 -0.23 2.74 9.71
N ILE A 116 -0.03 2.95 8.41
CA ILE A 116 1.18 2.53 7.70
C ILE A 116 1.91 3.77 7.18
N ASN A 117 3.17 3.93 7.56
CA ASN A 117 4.08 4.91 6.95
C ASN A 117 4.81 4.26 5.79
N LEU A 118 4.49 4.67 4.56
CA LEU A 118 5.09 4.19 3.32
C LEU A 118 6.27 5.05 2.94
N LYS A 119 7.44 4.44 2.73
CA LYS A 119 8.65 5.14 2.34
C LYS A 119 9.27 4.54 1.08
N CYS A 120 9.52 5.38 0.08
CA CYS A 120 10.36 5.03 -1.04
C CYS A 120 11.81 4.83 -0.56
N GLY A 121 12.41 3.69 -0.91
CA GLY A 121 13.79 3.39 -0.51
C GLY A 121 14.44 2.35 -1.42
N LYS A 122 15.76 2.18 -1.31
CA LYS A 122 16.51 1.23 -2.15
C LYS A 122 16.45 -0.23 -1.67
N SER A 123 15.81 -0.48 -0.54
CA SER A 123 15.73 -1.80 0.08
C SER A 123 14.27 -2.17 0.28
N ASP A 124 13.94 -3.43 0.02
CA ASP A 124 12.66 -4.03 0.43
C ASP A 124 12.74 -4.44 1.89
N ILE A 125 12.37 -3.52 2.77
CA ILE A 125 12.27 -3.78 4.20
C ILE A 125 10.79 -4.03 4.50
N PRO A 126 10.38 -5.30 4.76
CA PRO A 126 9.03 -5.58 5.23
C PRO A 126 8.81 -4.86 6.56
N PRO A 127 7.57 -4.72 7.05
CA PRO A 127 7.35 -4.18 8.37
C PRO A 127 8.10 -5.05 9.40
N THR A 128 9.04 -4.44 10.12
CA THR A 128 9.86 -5.14 11.12
C THR A 128 9.41 -4.82 12.54
N LYS A 129 8.62 -3.76 12.71
CA LYS A 129 8.16 -3.28 14.00
C LYS A 129 6.74 -2.73 13.89
N VAL A 130 5.92 -3.08 14.87
CA VAL A 130 4.62 -2.47 15.11
C VAL A 130 4.72 -1.69 16.42
N ILE A 131 4.48 -0.40 16.35
CA ILE A 131 4.38 0.49 17.51
C ILE A 131 2.91 0.62 17.84
N VAL A 132 2.53 0.19 19.04
CA VAL A 132 1.17 0.37 19.55
C VAL A 132 1.14 1.64 20.39
N GLY A 133 0.40 2.63 19.93
CA GLY A 133 0.12 3.86 20.67
C GLY A 133 -1.27 3.80 21.31
N GLY A 134 -1.42 4.38 22.51
CA GLY A 134 -2.72 4.46 23.17
C GLY A 134 -2.71 5.28 24.46
N GLY A 135 -3.42 6.40 24.42
CA GLY A 135 -4.00 7.11 25.58
C GLY A 135 -5.51 7.34 25.44
N SER A 136 -6.10 7.00 24.28
CA SER A 136 -7.53 7.08 23.98
C SER A 136 -7.91 6.01 22.92
N ASP A 137 -9.18 5.63 22.88
CA ASP A 137 -9.80 4.78 21.87
C ASP A 137 -9.93 5.56 20.54
N PRO A 138 -9.46 5.06 19.38
CA PRO A 138 -8.96 3.70 19.12
C PRO A 138 -7.50 3.45 19.50
N LEU A 139 -7.20 2.19 19.86
CA LEU A 139 -5.84 1.69 19.92
C LEU A 139 -5.20 1.77 18.54
N THR A 140 -4.08 2.49 18.44
CA THR A 140 -3.45 2.80 17.16
C THR A 140 -2.22 1.93 16.96
N TYR A 141 -2.15 1.25 15.82
CA TYR A 141 -1.07 0.36 15.42
C TYR A 141 -0.32 0.99 14.25
N THR A 142 0.87 1.52 14.54
CA THR A 142 1.71 2.17 13.54
C THR A 142 2.85 1.25 13.10
N LEU A 143 3.01 1.08 11.80
CA LEU A 143 4.15 0.39 11.20
C LEU A 143 4.79 1.23 10.08
N GLU A 144 6.03 0.90 9.75
CA GLU A 144 6.77 1.49 8.63
C GLU A 144 7.09 0.40 7.61
N ILE A 145 6.90 0.71 6.33
CA ILE A 145 7.32 -0.13 5.20
C ILE A 145 8.21 0.72 4.30
N VAL A 146 9.41 0.21 4.02
CA VAL A 146 10.35 0.84 3.09
C VAL A 146 10.52 -0.08 1.90
N SER A 147 10.25 0.39 0.68
CA SER A 147 10.42 -0.42 -0.53
C SER A 147 10.63 0.47 -1.77
N PRO A 148 11.44 0.04 -2.75
CA PRO A 148 11.49 0.68 -4.07
C PRO A 148 10.14 0.64 -4.81
N LEU A 149 9.27 -0.31 -4.49
CA LEU A 149 7.93 -0.43 -5.10
C LEU A 149 6.99 0.70 -4.66
N LEU A 150 7.33 1.39 -3.57
CA LEU A 150 6.59 2.54 -3.04
C LEU A 150 7.09 3.88 -3.63
N CYS A 151 8.07 3.85 -4.52
CA CYS A 151 8.54 5.06 -5.18
C CYS A 151 7.50 5.57 -6.19
N PRO A 152 7.18 6.88 -6.18
CA PRO A 152 6.22 7.45 -7.10
C PRO A 152 6.62 7.20 -8.55
N HIS A 153 5.73 6.61 -9.35
CA HIS A 153 5.94 6.44 -10.78
C HIS A 153 4.94 7.27 -11.57
N GLN A 154 5.40 7.86 -12.67
CA GLN A 154 4.55 8.68 -13.51
C GLN A 154 3.58 7.79 -14.27
N ARG A 155 2.27 8.09 -14.17
CA ARG A 155 1.27 7.43 -15.01
C ARG A 155 1.55 7.80 -16.46
N GLN A 156 1.77 6.79 -17.31
CA GLN A 156 1.77 7.03 -18.75
C GLN A 156 0.39 7.56 -19.13
N LYS A 157 0.33 8.75 -19.77
CA LYS A 157 -0.90 9.20 -20.41
C LYS A 157 -1.31 8.09 -21.35
N SER A 158 -2.50 7.51 -21.16
CA SER A 158 -3.13 6.61 -22.09
C SER A 158 -3.35 7.36 -23.41
N GLY A 159 -2.31 7.39 -24.24
CA GLY A 159 -2.38 7.88 -25.60
C GLY A 159 -3.27 6.93 -26.38
N GLY A 160 -4.47 7.39 -26.74
CA GLY A 160 -5.26 6.74 -27.77
C GLY A 160 -4.41 6.62 -29.04
N SER A 161 -3.93 5.43 -29.33
CA SER A 161 -3.44 5.09 -30.67
C SER A 161 -4.64 4.71 -31.52
N SER A 162 -5.31 5.72 -32.06
CA SER A 162 -6.03 5.59 -33.33
C SER A 162 -5.04 5.83 -34.47
N SER A 163 -5.19 5.04 -35.55
CA SER A 163 -4.47 5.09 -36.84
C SER A 163 -3.01 4.57 -36.84
N GLY A 164 -2.56 3.73 -37.77
CA GLY A 164 -3.18 3.25 -39.00
C GLY A 164 -2.37 2.12 -39.64
N LEU A 165 -3.02 1.50 -40.63
CA LEU A 165 -2.48 0.55 -41.60
C LEU A 165 -0.98 0.73 -41.89
N SER A 166 -0.22 -0.35 -41.74
CA SER A 166 0.91 -0.62 -42.64
C SER A 166 0.89 -2.10 -43.01
N THR A 167 0.14 -2.40 -44.07
CA THR A 167 0.27 -3.64 -44.85
C THR A 167 1.72 -3.73 -45.34
N ARG A 168 2.55 -4.51 -44.63
CA ARG A 168 3.88 -4.88 -45.08
C ARG A 168 3.72 -5.84 -46.27
N LYS A 169 3.95 -5.32 -47.47
CA LYS A 169 4.11 -6.08 -48.72
C LYS A 169 5.07 -7.26 -48.49
N LYS A 170 4.58 -8.48 -48.77
CA LYS A 170 5.42 -9.66 -49.05
C LYS A 170 6.32 -9.33 -50.24
N HIS A 171 7.63 -9.23 -50.01
CA HIS A 171 8.61 -9.28 -51.09
C HIS A 171 9.12 -10.71 -51.23
N ASN A 172 8.77 -11.28 -52.37
CA ASN A 172 9.18 -12.55 -52.94
C ASN A 172 10.71 -12.58 -53.11
N ASN A 173 11.36 -13.69 -52.77
CA ASN A 173 12.68 -13.99 -53.34
C ASN A 173 12.87 -15.51 -53.48
N GLN A 174 12.51 -16.00 -54.67
CA GLN A 174 12.99 -17.27 -55.19
C GLN A 174 14.50 -17.14 -55.47
N ARG A 175 15.29 -18.10 -55.00
CA ARG A 175 16.53 -18.49 -55.70
C ARG A 175 16.65 -20.01 -55.73
N ASN A 176 16.57 -20.51 -56.95
CA ASN A 176 17.13 -21.78 -57.39
C ASN A 176 18.64 -21.80 -57.12
N LEU A 177 19.14 -22.93 -56.62
CA LEU A 177 20.24 -23.70 -57.18
C LEU A 177 20.23 -25.09 -56.52
#